data_AF-A0A532DHJ8-F1
#
_entry.id   AF-A0A532DHJ8-F1
#
_cell.length_a   1.000
_cell.length_b   1.000
_cell.length_c   1.000
_cell.angle_alpha   90.00
_cell.angle_beta   90.00
_cell.angle_gamma   90.00
#
_symmetry.space_group_name_H-M   'P 1'
#
loop_
_entity.id
_entity.type
_entity.pdbx_description
1 polymer ?
#
loop_
_entity_poly.entity_id
_entity_poly.type
_entity_poly.pdbx_seq_one_letter_code
_entity_poly.pdbx_strand_id
1 'polypeptide(L)'
;IVAPLAAMIVQMAVSRTREYEADRRGAEICGHPLWLASALDKIARGAERIRNPDAERNPATAHLFIINPLSGERMDSLFSTHPSTENRIAALQRMASEMASAPEAAATPKPAPEGTGQQPSGPWDRAARPERPAEPAKPRPNPWGRNPTGPKGPWS
;
A
#
# COMPACT_ATOMS: atom_id res chain seq x y z
N ILE A 1 30.55 2.10 -28.63
CA ILE A 1 29.43 1.29 -29.15
C ILE A 1 28.67 0.55 -28.03
N VAL A 2 29.33 0.02 -27.00
CA VAL A 2 28.67 -0.74 -25.91
C VAL A 2 27.96 0.13 -24.86
N ALA A 3 28.36 1.40 -24.71
CA ALA A 3 27.86 2.28 -23.65
C ALA A 3 26.32 2.42 -23.57
N PRO A 4 25.57 2.58 -24.67
CA PRO A 4 24.10 2.65 -24.61
C PRO A 4 23.45 1.37 -24.09
N LEU A 5 23.98 0.20 -24.47
CA LEU A 5 23.49 -1.10 -23.99
C LEU A 5 23.75 -1.29 -22.49
N ALA A 6 24.94 -0.92 -22.02
CA ALA A 6 25.27 -0.96 -20.61
C ALA A 6 24.39 0.00 -19.79
N ALA A 7 24.15 1.21 -20.29
CA ALA A 7 23.27 2.19 -19.65
C ALA A 7 21.82 1.68 -19.53
N MET A 8 21.29 1.02 -20.55
CA MET A 8 19.95 0.40 -20.50
C MET A 8 19.85 -0.66 -19.40
N ILE A 9 20.86 -1.53 -19.27
CA ILE A 9 20.88 -2.58 -18.24
C ILE A 9 20.93 -1.96 -16.84
N VAL A 10 21.79 -0.96 -16.64
CA VAL A 10 21.92 -0.25 -15.35
C VAL A 10 20.63 0.48 -15.00
N GLN A 11 20.04 1.21 -15.93
CA GLN A 11 18.78 1.93 -15.72
C GLN A 11 17.65 0.96 -15.33
N MET A 12 17.58 -0.19 -16.01
CA MET A 12 16.62 -1.25 -15.68
C MET A 12 16.91 -1.87 -14.30
N ALA A 13 18.18 -2.09 -13.94
CA ALA A 13 18.55 -2.62 -12.62
C ALA A 13 18.20 -1.64 -11.49
N VAL A 14 18.49 -0.34 -11.65
CA VAL A 14 18.15 0.69 -10.66
C VAL A 14 16.65 0.80 -10.45
N SER A 15 15.85 0.75 -11.53
CA SER A 15 14.39 0.77 -11.45
C SER A 15 13.86 -0.42 -10.64
N ARG A 16 14.38 -1.63 -10.90
CA ARG A 16 14.00 -2.84 -10.14
C ARG A 16 14.33 -2.74 -8.66
N THR A 17 15.51 -2.25 -8.30
CA THR A 17 15.90 -2.08 -6.90
C THR A 17 14.95 -1.14 -6.16
N ARG A 18 14.55 -0.03 -6.79
CA ARG A 18 13.61 0.93 -6.20
C ARG A 18 12.23 0.32 -5.91
N GLU A 19 11.71 -0.51 -6.80
CA GLU A 19 10.44 -1.20 -6.58
C GLU A 19 10.50 -2.16 -5.37
N TYR A 20 11.56 -2.96 -5.26
CA TYR A 20 11.73 -3.84 -4.09
C TYR A 20 11.91 -3.06 -2.79
N GLU A 21 12.65 -1.95 -2.82
CA GLU A 21 12.81 -1.08 -1.66
C GLU A 21 11.50 -0.45 -1.23
N ALA A 22 10.65 -0.04 -2.19
CA ALA A 22 9.33 0.49 -1.93
C ALA A 22 8.42 -0.57 -1.31
N ASP A 23 8.38 -1.79 -1.86
CA ASP A 23 7.60 -2.90 -1.32
C ASP A 23 8.02 -3.26 0.10
N ARG A 24 9.34 -3.38 0.33
CA ARG A 24 9.89 -3.69 1.65
C ARG A 24 9.51 -2.62 2.66
N ARG A 25 9.74 -1.34 2.36
CA ARG A 25 9.36 -0.24 3.27
C ARG A 25 7.85 -0.20 3.50
N GLY A 26 7.04 -0.40 2.46
CA GLY A 26 5.59 -0.46 2.60
C GLY A 26 5.16 -1.58 3.54
N ALA A 27 5.73 -2.78 3.37
CA ALA A 27 5.48 -3.92 4.23
C ALA A 27 5.96 -3.71 5.68
N GLU A 28 7.11 -3.06 5.89
CA GLU A 28 7.63 -2.69 7.22
C GLU A 28 6.68 -1.71 7.92
N ILE A 29 6.19 -0.68 7.22
CA ILE A 29 5.26 0.31 7.75
C ILE A 29 3.91 -0.35 8.10
N CYS A 30 3.41 -1.24 7.24
CA CYS A 30 2.14 -1.93 7.47
C CYS A 30 2.24 -3.08 8.48
N GLY A 31 3.44 -3.57 8.79
CA GLY A 31 3.67 -4.74 9.66
C GLY A 31 3.18 -6.09 9.09
N HIS A 32 2.60 -6.10 7.89
CA HIS A 32 1.97 -7.27 7.29
C HIS A 32 2.35 -7.43 5.80
N PRO A 33 3.52 -8.01 5.49
CA PRO A 33 3.99 -8.17 4.10
C PRO A 33 3.02 -8.98 3.21
N LEU A 34 2.32 -9.96 3.78
CA LEU A 34 1.35 -10.79 3.04
C LEU A 34 0.12 -10.02 2.54
N TRP A 35 -0.28 -8.93 3.20
CA TRP A 35 -1.38 -8.09 2.73
C TRP A 35 -1.00 -7.37 1.43
N LEU A 36 0.23 -6.85 1.38
CA LEU A 36 0.76 -6.22 0.18
C LEU A 36 0.94 -7.25 -0.95
N ALA A 37 1.43 -8.45 -0.64
CA ALA A 37 1.53 -9.55 -1.61
C ALA A 37 0.16 -9.92 -2.20
N SER A 38 -0.89 -10.01 -1.37
CA SER A 38 -2.25 -10.28 -1.84
C SER A 38 -2.82 -9.13 -2.69
N ALA A 39 -2.54 -7.89 -2.32
CA ALA A 39 -2.97 -6.72 -3.10
C ALA A 39 -2.32 -6.73 -4.50
N LEU A 40 -1.02 -6.98 -4.57
CA LEU A 40 -0.28 -7.08 -5.83
C LEU A 40 -0.82 -8.21 -6.73
N ASP A 41 -1.07 -9.39 -6.17
CA ASP A 41 -1.67 -10.52 -6.91
C ASP A 41 -3.06 -10.17 -7.48
N LYS A 42 -3.91 -9.51 -6.70
CA LYS A 42 -5.23 -9.05 -7.16
C LYS A 42 -5.13 -8.03 -8.29
N ILE A 43 -4.19 -7.09 -8.21
CA ILE A 43 -3.97 -6.07 -9.23
C ILE A 43 -3.44 -6.72 -10.51
N ALA A 44 -2.46 -7.63 -10.42
CA ALA A 44 -1.89 -8.35 -11.56
C ALA A 44 -2.97 -9.13 -12.33
N ARG A 45 -3.74 -9.97 -11.62
CA ARG A 45 -4.88 -10.70 -12.20
C ARG A 45 -5.96 -9.78 -12.79
N GLY A 46 -6.08 -8.57 -12.26
CA GLY A 46 -6.96 -7.54 -12.80
C GLY A 46 -6.51 -7.07 -14.17
N ALA A 47 -5.23 -6.76 -14.34
CA ALA A 47 -4.70 -6.27 -15.60
C ALA A 47 -4.53 -7.33 -16.68
N GLU A 48 -4.24 -8.59 -16.32
CA GLU A 48 -4.23 -9.68 -17.30
C GLU A 48 -5.57 -9.78 -18.05
N ARG A 49 -6.67 -9.41 -17.40
CA ARG A 49 -8.01 -9.40 -18.00
C ARG A 49 -8.32 -8.16 -18.83
N ILE A 50 -7.57 -7.07 -18.64
CA ILE A 50 -7.82 -5.78 -19.28
C ILE A 50 -6.63 -5.46 -20.17
N ARG A 51 -6.72 -5.85 -21.44
CA ARG A 51 -5.71 -5.51 -22.44
C ARG A 51 -5.64 -3.97 -22.58
N ASN A 52 -4.45 -3.41 -22.41
CA ASN A 52 -4.23 -1.97 -22.58
C ASN A 52 -3.54 -1.71 -23.94
N PRO A 53 -4.31 -1.50 -25.03
CA PRO A 53 -3.75 -1.32 -26.37
C PRO A 53 -2.88 -0.06 -26.48
N ASP A 54 -3.09 0.95 -25.64
CA ASP A 54 -2.29 2.17 -25.63
C ASP A 54 -0.90 1.92 -25.03
N ALA A 55 -0.83 1.15 -23.93
CA ALA A 55 0.44 0.72 -23.35
C ALA A 55 1.22 -0.21 -24.30
N GLU A 56 0.54 -1.13 -24.98
CA GLU A 56 1.12 -2.00 -26.02
C GLU A 56 1.68 -1.23 -27.22
N ARG A 57 1.12 -0.07 -27.53
CA ARG A 57 1.63 0.84 -28.59
C ARG A 57 2.78 1.70 -28.11
N ASN A 58 2.92 1.92 -26.80
CA ASN A 58 3.96 2.74 -26.22
C ASN A 58 4.65 2.05 -25.03
N PRO A 59 5.49 1.02 -25.28
CA PRO A 59 6.19 0.28 -24.23
C PRO A 59 7.04 1.17 -23.31
N ALA A 60 7.51 2.32 -23.83
CA ALA A 60 8.28 3.29 -23.04
C ALA A 60 7.49 3.85 -21.86
N THR A 61 6.15 3.77 -21.84
CA THR A 61 5.30 4.22 -20.72
C THR A 61 5.13 3.19 -19.62
N ALA A 62 5.67 1.97 -19.77
CA ALA A 62 5.51 0.88 -18.79
C ALA A 62 5.94 1.27 -17.36
N HIS A 63 6.91 2.20 -17.23
CA HIS A 63 7.37 2.72 -15.94
C HIS A 63 6.34 3.53 -15.15
N LEU A 64 5.27 4.01 -15.80
CA LEU A 64 4.19 4.75 -15.13
C LEU A 64 3.17 3.83 -14.44
N PHE A 65 3.22 2.52 -14.71
CA PHE A 65 2.27 1.54 -14.18
C PHE A 65 2.86 0.78 -13.00
N ILE A 66 2.01 0.41 -12.03
CA ILE A 66 2.39 -0.37 -10.84
C ILE A 66 2.69 -1.83 -11.21
N ILE A 67 1.99 -2.32 -12.24
CA ILE A 67 2.10 -3.66 -12.79
C ILE A 67 2.35 -3.56 -14.29
N ASN A 68 3.07 -4.51 -14.85
CA ASN A 68 3.37 -4.50 -16.28
C ASN A 68 2.06 -4.60 -17.09
N PRO A 69 1.68 -3.58 -17.87
CA PRO A 69 0.44 -3.59 -18.65
C PRO A 69 0.57 -4.39 -19.96
N LEU A 70 1.78 -4.84 -20.30
CA LEU A 70 2.07 -5.57 -21.53
C LEU A 70 1.69 -7.04 -21.35
N SER A 71 0.83 -7.53 -22.25
CA SER A 71 0.20 -8.84 -22.21
C SER A 71 1.14 -10.01 -22.55
N GLY A 72 2.46 -9.76 -22.67
CA GLY A 72 3.46 -10.79 -22.96
C GLY A 72 3.44 -11.33 -24.39
N GLU A 73 2.56 -10.84 -25.27
CA GLU A 73 2.48 -11.25 -26.69
C GLU A 73 3.71 -10.82 -27.51
N ARG A 74 4.45 -9.84 -27.02
CA ARG A 74 5.79 -9.50 -27.51
C ARG A 74 6.76 -9.81 -26.37
N MET A 75 7.98 -10.22 -26.70
CA MET A 75 9.09 -10.51 -25.77
C MET A 75 9.56 -9.27 -24.98
N ASP A 76 8.62 -8.54 -24.37
CA ASP A 76 8.75 -7.20 -23.83
C ASP A 76 9.31 -7.18 -22.40
N SER A 77 9.64 -8.34 -21.83
CA SER A 77 10.34 -8.43 -20.54
C SER A 77 11.69 -7.70 -20.53
N LEU A 78 12.26 -7.40 -21.70
CA LEU A 78 13.50 -6.62 -21.84
C LEU A 78 13.29 -5.11 -21.67
N PHE A 79 12.05 -4.61 -21.85
CA PHE A 79 11.68 -3.21 -21.66
C PHE A 79 10.76 -2.98 -20.46
N SER A 80 10.34 -4.05 -19.76
CA SER A 80 9.72 -3.94 -18.45
C SER A 80 10.70 -3.29 -17.48
N THR A 81 10.50 -2.00 -17.23
CA THR A 81 11.23 -1.22 -16.23
C THR A 81 10.93 -1.67 -14.79
N HIS A 82 10.01 -2.62 -14.62
CA HIS A 82 9.60 -3.19 -13.34
C HIS A 82 10.04 -4.66 -13.21
N PRO A 83 10.39 -5.13 -12.01
CA PRO A 83 10.51 -6.57 -11.77
C PRO A 83 9.14 -7.20 -11.99
N SER A 84 9.11 -8.46 -12.44
CA SER A 84 7.85 -9.18 -12.59
C SER A 84 7.09 -9.19 -11.25
N THR A 85 5.77 -9.07 -11.31
CA THR A 85 4.93 -8.97 -10.10
C THR A 85 5.08 -10.21 -9.23
N GLU A 86 5.30 -11.38 -9.85
CA GLU A 86 5.57 -12.65 -9.17
C GLU A 86 6.84 -12.57 -8.31
N ASN A 87 7.90 -11.94 -8.81
CA ASN A 87 9.15 -11.80 -8.04
C ASN A 87 8.98 -10.89 -6.83
N ARG A 88 8.16 -9.83 -6.96
CA ARG A 88 7.81 -8.93 -5.84
C ARG A 88 6.98 -9.66 -4.78
N ILE A 89 5.97 -10.43 -5.22
CA ILE A 89 5.16 -11.28 -4.34
C ILE A 89 6.04 -12.27 -3.59
N ALA A 90 6.95 -12.96 -4.29
CA ALA A 90 7.87 -13.90 -3.67
C ALA A 90 8.80 -13.22 -2.65
N ALA A 91 9.27 -11.99 -2.93
CA ALA A 91 10.07 -11.23 -1.98
C ALA A 91 9.29 -10.88 -0.69
N LEU A 92 8.04 -10.46 -0.82
CA LEU A 92 7.17 -10.16 0.33
C LEU A 92 6.82 -11.41 1.13
N GLN A 93 6.62 -12.55 0.47
CA GLN A 93 6.42 -13.83 1.15
C GLN A 93 7.65 -14.26 1.95
N ARG A 94 8.86 -14.13 1.38
CA ARG A 94 10.11 -14.38 2.12
C ARG A 94 10.25 -13.45 3.33
N MET A 95 10.00 -12.16 3.15
CA MET A 95 10.03 -11.18 4.23
C MET A 95 9.04 -11.56 5.36
N ALA A 96 7.83 -12.03 5.02
CA ALA A 96 6.89 -12.52 6.02
C ALA A 96 7.41 -13.74 6.79
N SER A 97 8.05 -14.69 6.10
CA SER A 97 8.70 -15.85 6.74
C SER A 97 9.84 -15.43 7.66
N GLU A 98 10.65 -14.45 7.26
CA GLU A 98 11.73 -13.89 8.08
C GLU A 98 11.19 -13.18 9.33
N MET A 99 10.13 -12.37 9.19
CA MET A 99 9.46 -11.72 10.32
C MET A 99 8.82 -12.73 11.28
N ALA A 100 8.30 -13.85 10.76
CA ALA A 100 7.72 -14.91 11.58
C ALA A 100 8.79 -15.78 12.28
N SER A 101 9.98 -15.90 11.68
CA SER A 101 11.10 -16.70 12.21
C SER A 101 12.03 -15.90 13.12
N ALA A 102 11.88 -14.57 13.16
CA ALA A 102 12.61 -13.73 14.09
C ALA A 102 12.30 -14.20 15.51
N PRO A 103 13.32 -14.54 16.33
CA PRO A 103 13.08 -15.05 17.67
C PRO A 103 12.27 -14.03 18.47
N GLU A 104 11.39 -14.53 19.34
CA GLU A 104 10.55 -13.84 20.31
C GLU A 104 11.38 -13.03 21.36
N ALA A 105 12.49 -12.42 20.97
CA ALA A 105 13.44 -11.73 21.84
C ALA A 105 13.09 -10.24 22.06
N ALA A 106 11.95 -9.77 21.55
CA ALA A 106 11.47 -8.40 21.73
C ALA A 106 10.10 -8.30 22.41
N ALA A 107 9.51 -9.43 22.84
CA ALA A 107 8.31 -9.44 23.67
C ALA A 107 8.69 -9.64 25.14
N THR A 108 9.47 -8.72 25.70
CA THR A 108 9.46 -8.53 27.15
C THR A 108 8.06 -8.02 27.50
N PRO A 109 7.22 -8.74 28.27
CA PRO A 109 6.01 -8.13 28.80
C PRO A 109 6.46 -6.97 29.69
N LYS A 110 6.21 -5.74 29.24
CA LYS A 110 6.44 -4.55 30.04
C LYS A 110 5.63 -4.73 31.34
N PRO A 111 6.27 -4.79 32.54
CA PRO A 111 5.51 -4.90 33.77
C PRO A 111 4.54 -3.72 33.84
N ALA A 112 3.28 -4.00 34.13
CA ALA A 112 2.27 -2.98 34.33
C ALA A 112 2.78 -1.99 35.38
N PRO A 113 2.69 -0.66 35.15
CA PRO A 113 3.03 0.28 36.20
C PRO A 113 2.02 0.14 37.33
N GLU A 114 2.48 -0.37 38.48
CA GLU A 114 1.77 -0.25 39.75
C GLU A 114 1.48 1.23 40.00
N GLY A 115 0.20 1.55 40.13
CA GLY A 115 -0.28 2.91 40.14
C GLY A 115 0.11 3.66 41.40
N THR A 116 0.63 4.88 41.22
CA THR A 116 0.42 5.99 42.15
C THR A 116 0.53 7.30 41.36
N GLY A 117 -0.53 8.13 41.40
CA GLY A 117 -0.44 9.56 41.06
C GLY A 117 -1.44 10.05 40.03
N GLN A 118 -2.44 10.81 40.52
CA GLN A 118 -3.36 11.71 39.81
C GLN A 118 -2.94 12.08 38.36
N GLN A 119 -3.79 11.75 37.37
CA GLN A 119 -3.75 12.42 36.06
C GLN A 119 -4.59 13.71 36.12
N PRO A 120 -4.05 14.88 35.73
CA PRO A 120 -4.85 16.08 35.58
C PRO A 120 -5.80 15.92 34.38
N SER A 121 -7.10 16.11 34.63
CA SER A 121 -8.16 15.98 33.62
C SER A 121 -7.93 16.93 32.45
N GLY A 122 -7.83 16.38 31.24
CA GLY A 122 -7.72 17.14 30.01
C GLY A 122 -9.08 17.59 29.47
N PRO A 123 -9.13 18.46 28.45
CA PRO A 123 -10.38 19.02 27.93
C PRO A 123 -11.34 17.99 27.32
N TRP A 124 -10.88 16.74 27.16
CA TRP A 124 -11.60 15.65 26.51
C TRP A 124 -12.23 14.64 27.50
N ASP A 125 -11.96 14.75 28.81
CA ASP A 125 -12.43 13.80 29.83
C ASP A 125 -13.89 14.00 30.27
N ARG A 126 -14.60 15.01 29.74
CA ARG A 126 -15.91 15.44 30.28
C ARG A 126 -17.13 14.76 29.64
N ALA A 127 -16.96 13.84 28.69
CA ALA A 127 -18.04 13.37 27.81
C ALA A 127 -18.86 12.15 28.33
N ALA A 128 -18.82 11.82 29.62
CA ALA A 128 -19.55 10.68 30.19
C ALA A 128 -20.67 11.09 31.18
N ARG A 129 -21.34 12.24 30.93
CA ARG A 129 -22.61 12.58 31.61
C ARG A 129 -23.76 12.46 30.61
N PRO A 130 -24.85 11.73 30.90
CA PRO A 130 -26.02 11.74 30.04
C PRO A 130 -26.77 13.06 30.22
N GLU A 131 -26.61 13.99 29.28
CA GLU A 131 -27.43 15.21 29.21
C GLU A 131 -28.69 14.99 28.35
N ARG A 132 -29.78 15.68 28.74
CA ARG A 132 -31.12 15.63 28.14
C ARG A 132 -31.07 15.92 26.62
N PRO A 133 -32.01 15.39 25.79
CA PRO A 133 -31.97 15.61 24.36
C PRO A 133 -32.23 17.09 24.03
N ALA A 134 -31.23 17.76 23.46
CA ALA A 134 -31.38 19.07 22.85
C ALA A 134 -31.86 18.92 21.39
N GLU A 135 -32.75 19.81 20.97
CA GLU A 135 -33.36 19.87 19.65
C GLU A 135 -32.29 20.03 18.53
N PRO A 136 -32.40 19.35 17.38
CA PRO A 136 -31.34 19.38 16.38
C PRO A 136 -31.25 20.74 15.66
N ALA A 137 -30.05 21.33 15.71
CA ALA A 137 -29.72 22.55 14.98
C ALA A 137 -29.73 22.34 13.45
N LYS A 138 -30.23 23.32 12.70
CA LYS A 138 -30.31 23.29 11.23
C LYS A 138 -28.92 23.25 10.58
N PRO A 139 -28.72 22.45 9.52
CA PRO A 139 -27.43 22.33 8.86
C PRO A 139 -27.08 23.60 8.07
N ARG A 140 -25.83 24.05 8.21
CA ARG A 140 -25.26 25.13 7.39
C ARG A 140 -24.68 24.52 6.10
N PRO A 141 -24.86 25.14 4.93
CA PRO A 141 -24.26 24.65 3.70
C PRO A 141 -22.74 24.84 3.73
N ASN A 142 -22.01 23.81 3.31
CA ASN A 142 -20.58 23.93 2.98
C ASN A 142 -20.43 24.12 1.45
N PRO A 143 -19.33 24.74 0.98
CA PRO A 143 -19.17 25.15 -0.42
C PRO A 143 -19.02 23.98 -1.42
N TRP A 144 -19.03 22.73 -0.97
CA TRP A 144 -18.78 21.54 -1.78
C TRP A 144 -19.91 20.49 -1.74
N GLY A 145 -21.11 20.89 -1.29
CA GLY A 145 -22.37 20.22 -1.63
C GLY A 145 -22.57 18.77 -1.15
N ARG A 146 -21.77 18.25 -0.22
CA ARG A 146 -21.94 16.88 0.32
C ARG A 146 -22.35 16.89 1.78
N ASN A 147 -23.50 16.25 2.07
CA ASN A 147 -24.01 16.01 3.41
C ASN A 147 -23.41 14.70 3.96
N PRO A 148 -22.62 14.72 5.05
CA PRO A 148 -21.89 13.55 5.53
C PRO A 148 -22.74 12.48 6.24
N THR A 149 -24.05 12.72 6.45
CA THR A 149 -24.92 11.83 7.24
C THR A 149 -26.05 11.14 6.45
N GLY A 150 -25.99 11.14 5.11
CA GLY A 150 -26.90 10.34 4.27
C GLY A 150 -26.52 8.86 4.21
N PRO A 151 -27.47 7.93 3.97
CA PRO A 151 -27.15 6.51 3.88
C PRO A 151 -26.17 6.24 2.73
N LYS A 152 -25.09 5.50 3.02
CA LYS A 152 -24.09 5.07 2.03
C LYS A 152 -24.68 3.96 1.15
N GLY A 153 -24.60 4.14 -0.17
CA GLY A 153 -25.02 3.14 -1.16
C GLY A 153 -24.03 1.96 -1.27
N PRO A 154 -24.34 0.91 -2.06
CA PRO A 154 -23.63 -0.37 -2.05
C PRO A 154 -22.24 -0.37 -2.70
N TRP A 155 -21.68 0.82 -2.96
CA TRP A 155 -20.37 1.00 -3.58
C TRP A 155 -19.61 2.15 -2.92
N SER A 156 -19.53 2.15 -1.58
CA SER A 156 -18.68 3.06 -0.79
C SER A 156 -17.86 2.30 0.22
#